data_AF-A0A4Y7SCV4-F1
#
_entry.id   AF-A0A4Y7SCV4-F1
#
_cell.length_a   1.000
_cell.length_b   1.000
_cell.length_c   1.000
_cell.angle_alpha   90.00
_cell.angle_beta   90.00
_cell.angle_gamma   90.00
#
_symmetry.space_group_name_H-M   'P 1'
#
loop_
_entity.id
_entity.type
_entity.pdbx_description
1 polymer ?
#
loop_
_entity_poly.entity_id
_entity_poly.type
_entity_poly.pdbx_seq_one_letter_code
_entity_poly.pdbx_strand_id
1 'polypeptide(L)'
;MKLTLPLQTLFTEFRDLYQQPNDQEKRDFPWSLPGKKLVYDAKAGSTLFGREYLSVVLDEAHFCRNPGPTHWGPLALMQKAKSRLIMTATPVQTRVEDIGAMGRLANLSHFSSQAFADEVAADAAELRRAKQNDPSTMRTLQLEASRRMQLQFAGALICRSVDSKDFNGDPLLSLPEKKVYHVHFQLKPWESEFVDKSLTQEAFEQMAMAKMQGIQTESLFSNERLTVTFPRENRKEPLPKVGSKRVWKDLGEPTKITGTKDLAVYLLLGDDAPAPIVGEGGITYPPYAPSPTTARTRKILIYQEFPVYSDLLRDVLGVYGVRALALNGSMTYPARERVVKLFKISTDYRCLIISKVGAVGLNLTDADTLIFLVIAPLIVPHFHSLTQIPGPAVVLR
;
A
#
# COMPACT_ATOMS: atom_id res chain seq x y z
N MET A 1 21.14 -20.91 -12.93
CA MET A 1 21.28 -19.44 -13.15
C MET A 1 20.07 -18.75 -12.54
N LYS A 2 20.25 -17.93 -11.50
CA LYS A 2 19.16 -17.15 -10.89
C LYS A 2 18.97 -15.88 -11.72
N LEU A 3 17.85 -15.76 -12.41
CA LEU A 3 17.53 -14.61 -13.23
C LEU A 3 16.53 -13.74 -12.46
N THR A 4 16.96 -12.57 -11.99
CA THR A 4 16.07 -11.58 -11.39
C THR A 4 15.76 -10.53 -12.45
N LEU A 5 14.50 -10.44 -12.86
CA LEU A 5 14.07 -9.58 -13.96
C LEU A 5 13.09 -8.50 -13.49
N PRO A 6 13.12 -7.31 -14.09
CA PRO A 6 12.06 -6.34 -13.92
C PRO A 6 10.73 -6.89 -14.44
N LEU A 7 9.66 -6.77 -13.66
CA LEU A 7 8.28 -7.10 -14.08
C LEU A 7 7.89 -6.43 -15.42
N GLN A 8 8.49 -5.29 -15.73
CA GLN A 8 8.23 -4.57 -16.99
C GLN A 8 8.66 -5.36 -18.22
N THR A 9 9.76 -6.11 -18.16
CA THR A 9 10.22 -6.99 -19.26
C THR A 9 9.19 -8.08 -19.52
N LEU A 10 8.71 -8.75 -18.47
CA LEU A 10 7.67 -9.78 -18.56
C LEU A 10 6.43 -9.24 -19.28
N PHE A 11 5.94 -8.06 -18.90
CA PHE A 11 4.73 -7.50 -19.49
C PHE A 11 4.92 -6.99 -20.92
N THR A 12 6.11 -6.50 -21.26
CA THR A 12 6.43 -6.09 -22.64
C THR A 12 6.46 -7.30 -23.56
N GLU A 13 7.23 -8.32 -23.19
CA GLU A 13 7.32 -9.55 -24.01
C GLU A 13 5.99 -10.31 -24.08
N PHE A 14 5.22 -10.33 -22.99
CA PHE A 14 3.87 -10.91 -23.01
C PHE A 14 2.98 -10.19 -24.05
N ARG A 15 3.00 -8.85 -24.08
CA ARG A 15 2.24 -8.06 -25.05
C ARG A 15 2.72 -8.27 -26.48
N ASP A 16 4.00 -8.57 -26.69
CA ASP A 16 4.55 -8.84 -28.02
C ASP A 16 4.16 -10.22 -28.57
N LEU A 17 3.88 -11.18 -27.67
CA LEU A 17 3.63 -12.57 -28.02
C LEU A 17 2.15 -12.97 -27.97
N TYR A 18 1.35 -12.32 -27.12
CA TYR A 18 -0.05 -12.67 -26.89
C TYR A 18 -0.99 -11.60 -27.44
N GLN A 19 -2.16 -12.03 -27.90
CA GLN A 19 -3.20 -11.15 -28.42
C GLN A 19 -3.78 -10.27 -27.32
N GLN A 20 -4.28 -9.11 -27.70
CA GLN A 20 -5.17 -8.36 -26.81
C GLN A 20 -6.56 -8.99 -26.94
N PRO A 21 -7.22 -9.31 -25.82
CA PRO A 21 -8.56 -9.86 -25.87
C PRO A 21 -9.48 -8.85 -26.58
N ASN A 22 -10.17 -9.32 -27.61
CA ASN A 22 -11.24 -8.59 -28.26
C ASN A 22 -12.60 -9.14 -27.77
N ASP A 23 -13.67 -8.37 -27.94
CA ASP A 23 -15.01 -8.79 -27.50
C ASP A 23 -15.56 -10.01 -28.27
N GLN A 24 -14.88 -10.44 -29.34
CA GLN A 24 -15.27 -11.57 -30.19
C GLN A 24 -14.54 -12.88 -29.85
N GLU A 25 -13.45 -12.83 -29.07
CA GLU A 25 -12.66 -14.01 -28.70
C GLU A 25 -13.42 -14.81 -27.65
N LYS A 26 -13.98 -15.96 -28.08
CA LYS A 26 -14.62 -16.91 -27.17
C LYS A 26 -13.55 -17.56 -26.30
N ARG A 27 -13.53 -17.20 -25.02
CA ARG A 27 -12.69 -17.81 -24.00
C ARG A 27 -13.56 -18.62 -23.04
N ASP A 28 -13.05 -19.76 -22.62
CA ASP A 28 -13.75 -20.63 -21.66
C ASP A 28 -14.03 -19.88 -20.35
N PHE A 29 -13.06 -19.07 -19.91
CA PHE A 29 -13.18 -18.26 -18.70
C PHE A 29 -12.54 -16.86 -18.87
N PRO A 30 -12.97 -15.85 -18.09
CA PRO A 30 -12.36 -14.52 -18.09
C PRO A 30 -10.86 -14.51 -17.76
N TRP A 31 -10.39 -15.52 -17.03
CA TRP A 31 -8.97 -15.69 -16.65
C TRP A 31 -8.16 -16.56 -17.61
N SER A 32 -8.78 -17.16 -18.64
CA SER A 32 -8.05 -17.93 -19.65
C SER A 32 -7.05 -17.03 -20.38
N LEU A 33 -5.88 -17.59 -20.70
CA LEU A 33 -4.86 -16.89 -21.47
C LEU A 33 -5.43 -16.49 -22.84
N PRO A 34 -5.15 -15.27 -23.31
CA PRO A 34 -5.51 -14.87 -24.66
C PRO A 34 -4.76 -15.71 -25.71
N GLY A 35 -5.27 -15.73 -26.94
CA GLY A 35 -4.61 -16.40 -28.06
C GLY A 35 -3.19 -15.89 -28.29
N LYS A 36 -2.34 -16.76 -28.87
CA LYS A 36 -0.98 -16.37 -29.30
C LYS A 36 -1.05 -15.52 -30.57
N LYS A 37 -0.16 -14.54 -30.72
CA LYS A 37 0.02 -13.81 -32.00
C LYS A 37 0.70 -14.69 -33.04
N LEU A 38 0.50 -14.37 -34.31
CA LEU A 38 1.19 -15.07 -35.42
C LEU A 38 2.72 -15.06 -35.30
N VAL A 39 3.28 -14.02 -34.68
CA VAL A 39 4.73 -13.88 -34.46
C VAL A 39 5.27 -14.69 -33.28
N TYR A 40 4.42 -15.46 -32.57
CA TYR A 40 4.80 -16.14 -31.33
C TYR A 40 5.98 -17.07 -31.55
N ASP A 41 5.87 -18.04 -32.47
CA ASP A 41 6.89 -19.07 -32.64
C ASP A 41 8.22 -18.49 -33.12
N ALA A 42 8.18 -17.42 -33.94
CA ALA A 42 9.37 -16.73 -34.41
C ALA A 42 10.10 -15.93 -33.32
N LYS A 43 9.37 -15.37 -32.34
CA LYS A 43 9.95 -14.50 -31.31
C LYS A 43 10.17 -15.18 -29.97
N ALA A 44 9.39 -16.21 -29.62
CA ALA A 44 9.36 -16.78 -28.28
C ALA A 44 10.74 -17.21 -27.80
N GLY A 45 11.56 -17.84 -28.65
CA GLY A 45 12.92 -18.29 -28.30
C GLY A 45 13.85 -17.19 -27.76
N SER A 46 13.62 -15.93 -28.15
CA SER A 46 14.38 -14.76 -27.67
C SER A 46 13.81 -14.11 -26.40
N THR A 47 12.67 -14.61 -25.92
CA THR A 47 11.91 -14.05 -24.78
C THR A 47 11.91 -15.01 -23.59
N LEU A 48 11.31 -14.58 -22.49
CA LEU A 48 11.04 -15.41 -21.32
C LEU A 48 10.12 -16.58 -21.62
N PHE A 49 9.25 -16.46 -22.61
CA PHE A 49 8.21 -17.45 -22.94
C PHE A 49 8.72 -18.57 -23.85
N GLY A 50 9.91 -18.45 -24.45
CA GLY A 50 10.55 -19.55 -25.20
C GLY A 50 11.36 -20.50 -24.34
N ARG A 51 11.42 -20.27 -23.03
CA ARG A 51 12.23 -21.06 -22.08
C ARG A 51 11.34 -21.92 -21.20
N GLU A 52 11.93 -23.00 -20.68
CA GLU A 52 11.36 -23.80 -19.58
C GLU A 52 12.15 -23.48 -18.31
N TYR A 53 11.45 -23.42 -17.18
CA TYR A 53 12.04 -23.07 -15.89
C TYR A 53 11.90 -24.25 -14.92
N LEU A 54 12.92 -24.48 -14.10
CA LEU A 54 12.80 -25.39 -12.98
C LEU A 54 11.81 -24.83 -11.95
N SER A 55 11.98 -23.55 -11.59
CA SER A 55 11.15 -22.88 -10.59
C SER A 55 10.88 -21.43 -10.99
N VAL A 56 9.67 -20.95 -10.72
CA VAL A 56 9.31 -19.53 -10.79
C VAL A 56 8.74 -19.11 -9.45
N VAL A 57 9.31 -18.04 -8.88
CA VAL A 57 8.86 -17.43 -7.62
C VAL A 57 8.31 -16.05 -7.92
N LEU A 58 7.06 -15.80 -7.53
CA LEU A 58 6.42 -14.49 -7.66
C LEU A 58 6.24 -13.88 -6.27
N ASP A 59 6.98 -12.81 -6.04
CA ASP A 59 6.82 -11.98 -4.85
C ASP A 59 5.71 -10.94 -5.06
N GLU A 60 5.06 -10.54 -3.97
CA GLU A 60 3.91 -9.65 -3.94
C GLU A 60 2.80 -10.05 -4.94
N ALA A 61 2.44 -11.33 -4.94
CA ALA A 61 1.51 -11.92 -5.91
C ALA A 61 0.14 -11.21 -5.98
N HIS A 62 -0.26 -10.48 -4.92
CA HIS A 62 -1.51 -9.72 -4.88
C HIS A 62 -1.65 -8.64 -5.97
N PHE A 63 -0.56 -8.21 -6.62
CA PHE A 63 -0.64 -7.34 -7.82
C PHE A 63 -1.24 -8.04 -9.05
N CYS A 64 -1.21 -9.37 -9.07
CA CYS A 64 -1.66 -10.21 -10.16
C CYS A 64 -3.09 -10.73 -9.96
N ARG A 65 -3.90 -10.04 -9.13
CA ARG A 65 -5.26 -10.51 -8.77
C ARG A 65 -6.33 -10.27 -9.84
N ASN A 66 -6.18 -9.21 -10.63
CA ASN A 66 -7.18 -8.83 -11.62
C ASN A 66 -6.92 -9.53 -12.95
N PRO A 67 -7.95 -10.11 -13.61
CA PRO A 67 -7.82 -10.62 -14.98
C PRO A 67 -7.30 -9.54 -15.92
N GLY A 68 -6.34 -9.91 -16.77
CA GLY A 68 -5.65 -8.97 -17.65
C GLY A 68 -4.17 -9.31 -17.81
N PRO A 69 -3.40 -8.49 -18.54
CA PRO A 69 -1.97 -8.73 -18.77
C PRO A 69 -1.15 -8.88 -17.47
N THR A 70 -1.57 -8.20 -16.40
CA THR A 70 -0.94 -8.29 -15.07
C THR A 70 -1.12 -9.66 -14.40
N HIS A 71 -2.19 -10.40 -14.71
CA HIS A 71 -2.38 -11.78 -14.26
C HIS A 71 -1.88 -12.80 -15.29
N TRP A 72 -2.22 -12.60 -16.57
CA TRP A 72 -1.92 -13.55 -17.64
C TRP A 72 -0.43 -13.68 -17.93
N GLY A 73 0.34 -12.59 -17.86
CA GLY A 73 1.80 -12.65 -18.05
C GLY A 73 2.49 -13.57 -17.05
N PRO A 74 2.34 -13.34 -15.73
CA PRO A 74 2.86 -14.23 -14.70
C PRO A 74 2.30 -15.64 -14.79
N LEU A 75 0.99 -15.81 -15.05
CA LEU A 75 0.37 -17.13 -15.20
C LEU A 75 0.99 -17.92 -16.35
N ALA A 76 1.14 -17.31 -17.54
CA ALA A 76 1.77 -17.93 -18.70
C ALA A 76 3.23 -18.30 -18.44
N LEU A 77 4.00 -17.45 -17.75
CA LEU A 77 5.37 -17.76 -17.37
C LEU A 77 5.43 -18.92 -16.35
N MET A 78 4.57 -18.89 -15.34
CA MET A 78 4.48 -19.95 -14.33
C MET A 78 4.09 -21.30 -14.93
N GLN A 79 3.27 -21.32 -15.99
CA GLN A 79 2.94 -22.54 -16.72
C GLN A 79 4.16 -23.21 -17.38
N LYS A 80 5.25 -22.47 -17.62
CA LYS A 80 6.52 -23.00 -18.12
C LYS A 80 7.47 -23.45 -17.00
N ALA A 81 7.01 -23.42 -15.75
CA ALA A 81 7.79 -23.80 -14.58
C ALA A 81 7.39 -25.19 -14.06
N LYS A 82 8.37 -26.01 -13.67
CA LYS A 82 8.12 -27.30 -12.99
C LYS A 82 7.66 -27.12 -11.54
N SER A 83 8.14 -26.08 -10.88
CA SER A 83 7.76 -25.69 -9.51
C SER A 83 7.34 -24.22 -9.47
N ARG A 84 6.27 -23.92 -8.74
CA ARG A 84 5.70 -22.57 -8.62
C ARG A 84 5.60 -22.19 -7.16
N LEU A 85 6.05 -20.99 -6.83
CA LEU A 85 5.89 -20.39 -5.50
C LEU A 85 5.34 -18.99 -5.65
N ILE A 86 4.27 -18.68 -4.93
CA ILE A 86 3.76 -17.32 -4.78
C ILE A 86 4.00 -16.86 -3.34
N MET A 87 4.37 -15.61 -3.18
CA MET A 87 4.56 -14.97 -1.88
C MET A 87 3.75 -13.68 -1.86
N THR A 88 3.01 -13.48 -0.78
CA THR A 88 2.26 -12.24 -0.53
C THR A 88 1.88 -12.19 0.93
N ALA A 89 2.05 -11.03 1.57
CA ALA A 89 1.54 -10.83 2.92
C ALA A 89 0.01 -10.71 2.93
N THR A 90 -0.60 -10.36 1.80
CA THR A 90 -2.03 -10.03 1.71
C THR A 90 -2.66 -10.71 0.50
N PRO A 91 -3.03 -12.00 0.62
CA PRO A 91 -3.57 -12.77 -0.50
C PRO A 91 -4.98 -12.34 -0.95
N VAL A 92 -5.73 -11.69 -0.06
CA VAL A 92 -7.08 -11.14 -0.32
C VAL A 92 -7.04 -9.64 -0.02
N GLN A 93 -7.53 -8.79 -0.93
CA GLN A 93 -7.50 -7.34 -0.74
C GLN A 93 -8.89 -6.72 -0.77
N THR A 94 -9.64 -6.92 -1.85
CA THR A 94 -10.90 -6.20 -2.06
C THR A 94 -12.09 -7.13 -2.03
N ARG A 95 -11.96 -8.34 -2.57
CA ARG A 95 -13.05 -9.31 -2.63
C ARG A 95 -12.54 -10.74 -2.51
N VAL A 96 -13.42 -11.67 -2.15
CA VAL A 96 -13.07 -13.08 -1.93
C VAL A 96 -12.58 -13.72 -3.23
N GLU A 97 -13.07 -13.25 -4.39
CA GLU A 97 -12.68 -13.72 -5.72
C GLU A 97 -11.20 -13.43 -6.07
N ASP A 98 -10.55 -12.48 -5.39
CA ASP A 98 -9.11 -12.21 -5.53
C ASP A 98 -8.28 -13.48 -5.27
N ILE A 99 -8.78 -14.34 -4.38
CA ILE A 99 -8.10 -15.59 -4.01
C ILE A 99 -8.04 -16.56 -5.20
N GLY A 100 -9.01 -16.50 -6.12
CA GLY A 100 -9.02 -17.35 -7.31
C GLY A 100 -7.82 -17.10 -8.20
N ALA A 101 -7.37 -15.85 -8.31
CA ALA A 101 -6.17 -15.52 -9.05
C ALA A 101 -4.91 -16.12 -8.38
N MET A 102 -4.82 -16.07 -7.06
CA MET A 102 -3.71 -16.69 -6.32
C MET A 102 -3.69 -18.20 -6.51
N GLY A 103 -4.86 -18.85 -6.42
CA GLY A 103 -5.00 -20.29 -6.62
C GLY A 103 -4.55 -20.73 -8.02
N ARG A 104 -4.91 -19.97 -9.07
CA ARG A 104 -4.45 -20.24 -10.45
C ARG A 104 -2.93 -20.14 -10.58
N LEU A 105 -2.32 -19.10 -10.00
CA LEU A 105 -0.86 -18.93 -10.00
C LEU A 105 -0.16 -20.08 -9.26
N ALA A 106 -0.74 -20.53 -8.14
CA ALA A 106 -0.30 -21.69 -7.37
C ALA A 106 -0.60 -23.05 -8.03
N ASN A 107 -1.21 -23.08 -9.23
CA ASN A 107 -1.60 -24.30 -9.95
C ASN A 107 -2.65 -25.18 -9.23
N LEU A 108 -3.53 -24.57 -8.46
CA LEU A 108 -4.65 -25.25 -7.82
C LEU A 108 -5.80 -25.38 -8.83
N SER A 109 -6.06 -26.62 -9.27
CA SER A 109 -6.97 -26.93 -10.39
C SER A 109 -8.39 -26.40 -10.20
N HIS A 110 -8.89 -26.38 -8.96
CA HIS A 110 -10.21 -25.84 -8.62
C HIS A 110 -10.43 -24.45 -9.22
N PHE A 111 -9.45 -23.55 -9.11
CA PHE A 111 -9.58 -22.15 -9.52
C PHE A 111 -9.49 -21.93 -11.04
N SER A 112 -9.26 -22.99 -11.82
CA SER A 112 -9.33 -23.02 -13.28
C SER A 112 -10.51 -23.86 -13.79
N SER A 113 -11.41 -24.28 -12.91
CA SER A 113 -12.52 -25.17 -13.23
C SER A 113 -13.85 -24.42 -13.47
N GLN A 114 -14.78 -25.08 -14.16
CA GLN A 114 -16.17 -24.63 -14.27
C GLN A 114 -16.87 -24.58 -12.90
N ALA A 115 -16.57 -25.52 -12.00
CA ALA A 115 -17.14 -25.54 -10.66
C ALA A 115 -16.86 -24.23 -9.89
N PHE A 116 -15.62 -23.72 -9.96
CA PHE A 116 -15.30 -22.42 -9.37
C PHE A 116 -16.04 -21.25 -10.05
N ALA A 117 -16.20 -21.28 -11.38
CA ALA A 117 -16.96 -20.27 -12.09
C ALA A 117 -18.44 -20.23 -11.64
N ASP A 118 -19.05 -21.41 -11.50
CA ASP A 118 -20.42 -21.58 -11.05
C ASP A 118 -20.60 -21.14 -9.59
N GLU A 119 -19.65 -21.51 -8.71
CA GLU A 119 -19.59 -21.07 -7.32
C GLU A 119 -19.58 -19.54 -7.19
N VAL A 120 -18.70 -18.86 -7.91
CA VAL A 120 -18.60 -17.39 -7.89
C VAL A 120 -19.88 -16.75 -8.44
N ALA A 121 -20.47 -17.32 -9.49
CA ALA A 121 -21.73 -16.83 -10.04
C ALA A 121 -22.90 -16.98 -9.05
N ALA A 122 -22.96 -18.12 -8.35
CA ALA A 122 -23.96 -18.40 -7.31
C ALA A 122 -23.81 -17.45 -6.12
N ASP A 123 -22.59 -17.30 -5.58
CA ASP A 123 -22.30 -16.39 -4.47
C ASP A 123 -22.71 -14.95 -4.83
N ALA A 124 -22.37 -14.50 -6.04
CA ALA A 124 -22.73 -13.17 -6.52
C ALA A 124 -24.25 -12.99 -6.65
N ALA A 125 -24.98 -14.02 -7.09
CA ALA A 125 -26.44 -13.98 -7.19
C ALA A 125 -27.09 -13.95 -5.80
N GLU A 126 -26.61 -14.74 -4.85
CA GLU A 126 -27.10 -14.77 -3.47
C GLU A 126 -26.86 -13.44 -2.75
N LEU A 127 -25.66 -12.86 -2.89
CA LEU A 127 -25.35 -11.55 -2.31
C LEU A 127 -26.25 -10.45 -2.88
N ARG A 128 -26.60 -10.49 -4.17
CA ARG A 128 -27.55 -9.54 -4.77
C ARG A 128 -28.96 -9.71 -4.19
N ARG A 129 -29.44 -10.96 -4.01
CA ARG A 129 -30.74 -11.25 -3.39
C ARG A 129 -30.79 -10.80 -1.93
N ALA A 130 -29.77 -11.17 -1.14
CA ALA A 130 -29.65 -10.77 0.26
C ALA A 130 -29.67 -9.24 0.42
N LYS A 131 -28.94 -8.53 -0.44
CA LYS A 131 -28.91 -7.06 -0.43
C LYS A 131 -30.29 -6.42 -0.63
N GLN A 132 -31.20 -7.06 -1.37
CA GLN A 132 -32.55 -6.55 -1.61
C GLN A 132 -33.53 -6.96 -0.50
N ASN A 133 -33.42 -8.20 0.00
CA ASN A 133 -34.43 -8.80 0.87
C ASN A 133 -34.05 -8.75 2.36
N ASP A 134 -32.79 -9.05 2.69
CA ASP A 134 -32.28 -9.08 4.06
C ASP A 134 -30.77 -8.81 4.10
N PRO A 135 -30.35 -7.53 4.16
CA PRO A 135 -28.94 -7.14 4.19
C PRO A 135 -28.15 -7.70 5.39
N SER A 136 -28.82 -8.13 6.47
CA SER A 136 -28.14 -8.65 7.66
C SER A 136 -27.42 -9.98 7.41
N THR A 137 -27.92 -10.77 6.45
CA THR A 137 -27.38 -12.09 6.08
C THR A 137 -26.12 -12.03 5.21
N MET A 138 -25.83 -10.87 4.60
CA MET A 138 -24.71 -10.72 3.66
C MET A 138 -23.37 -11.13 4.26
N ARG A 139 -23.14 -10.79 5.54
CA ARG A 139 -21.89 -11.13 6.23
C ARG A 139 -21.71 -12.63 6.38
N THR A 140 -22.79 -13.35 6.67
CA THR A 140 -22.78 -14.82 6.83
C THR A 140 -22.45 -15.49 5.49
N LEU A 141 -23.11 -15.07 4.40
CA LEU A 141 -22.85 -15.57 3.05
C LEU A 141 -21.39 -15.35 2.62
N GLN A 142 -20.84 -14.16 2.90
CA GLN A 142 -19.43 -13.86 2.62
C GLN A 142 -18.47 -14.74 3.43
N LEU A 143 -18.79 -15.04 4.69
CA LEU A 143 -17.98 -15.93 5.53
C LEU A 143 -18.00 -17.38 5.03
N GLU A 144 -19.16 -17.86 4.58
CA GLU A 144 -19.32 -19.20 4.02
C GLU A 144 -18.54 -19.35 2.71
N ALA A 145 -18.66 -18.41 1.78
CA ALA A 145 -17.88 -18.38 0.54
C ALA A 145 -16.38 -18.32 0.84
N SER A 146 -15.96 -17.49 1.80
CA SER A 146 -14.55 -17.37 2.22
C SER A 146 -14.00 -18.69 2.79
N ARG A 147 -14.75 -19.36 3.67
CA ARG A 147 -14.37 -20.67 4.22
C ARG A 147 -14.26 -21.74 3.14
N ARG A 148 -15.23 -21.79 2.21
CA ARG A 148 -15.21 -22.73 1.08
C ARG A 148 -13.95 -22.53 0.22
N MET A 149 -13.61 -21.28 -0.10
CA MET A 149 -12.40 -20.99 -0.87
C MET A 149 -11.11 -21.26 -0.08
N GLN A 150 -11.08 -20.98 1.23
CA GLN A 150 -9.92 -21.26 2.09
C GLN A 150 -9.58 -22.76 2.11
N LEU A 151 -10.59 -23.63 2.15
CA LEU A 151 -10.40 -25.09 2.14
C LEU A 151 -9.67 -25.58 0.88
N GLN A 152 -9.84 -24.90 -0.26
CA GLN A 152 -9.15 -25.25 -1.51
C GLN A 152 -7.63 -25.01 -1.46
N PHE A 153 -7.15 -24.24 -0.48
CA PHE A 153 -5.73 -24.01 -0.23
C PHE A 153 -5.13 -24.97 0.82
N ALA A 154 -5.91 -25.92 1.34
CA ALA A 154 -5.41 -26.89 2.31
C ALA A 154 -4.21 -27.65 1.75
N GLY A 155 -3.10 -27.67 2.49
CA GLY A 155 -1.84 -28.29 2.07
C GLY A 155 -1.02 -27.49 1.04
N ALA A 156 -1.54 -26.37 0.54
CA ALA A 156 -0.88 -25.52 -0.47
C ALA A 156 -0.49 -24.12 0.05
N LEU A 157 -0.88 -23.78 1.28
CA LEU A 157 -0.61 -22.47 1.90
C LEU A 157 0.14 -22.64 3.22
N ILE A 158 1.19 -21.83 3.39
CA ILE A 158 1.84 -21.62 4.68
C ILE A 158 1.62 -20.15 5.05
N CYS A 159 0.96 -19.91 6.16
CA CYS A 159 0.76 -18.58 6.73
C CYS A 159 1.08 -18.61 8.21
N ARG A 160 1.87 -17.66 8.69
CA ARG A 160 2.20 -17.47 10.10
C ARG A 160 1.90 -16.03 10.48
N SER A 161 1.40 -15.84 11.70
CA SER A 161 1.20 -14.54 12.33
C SER A 161 2.38 -14.16 13.22
N VAL A 162 2.39 -12.92 13.70
CA VAL A 162 3.34 -12.45 14.74
C VAL A 162 3.24 -13.26 16.04
N ASP A 163 2.06 -13.82 16.33
CA ASP A 163 1.81 -14.65 17.51
C ASP A 163 2.13 -16.13 17.30
N SER A 164 2.64 -16.50 16.11
CA SER A 164 2.98 -17.89 15.81
C SER A 164 4.14 -18.36 16.68
N LYS A 165 3.99 -19.56 17.22
CA LYS A 165 4.97 -20.21 18.09
C LYS A 165 5.75 -21.27 17.33
N ASP A 166 6.96 -21.54 17.78
CA ASP A 166 7.77 -22.66 17.32
C ASP A 166 7.25 -23.99 17.91
N PHE A 167 7.97 -25.07 17.65
CA PHE A 167 7.61 -26.40 18.16
C PHE A 167 7.82 -26.56 19.68
N ASN A 168 8.57 -25.67 20.32
CA ASN A 168 8.78 -25.63 21.77
C ASN A 168 7.73 -24.77 22.49
N GLY A 169 6.91 -24.03 21.74
CA GLY A 169 5.92 -23.09 22.29
C GLY A 169 6.45 -21.67 22.47
N ASP A 170 7.67 -21.39 22.02
CA ASP A 170 8.29 -20.08 22.07
C ASP A 170 7.82 -19.21 20.89
N PRO A 171 7.60 -17.90 21.07
CA PRO A 171 7.25 -17.01 19.95
C PRO A 171 8.31 -17.04 18.84
N LEU A 172 7.89 -17.23 17.59
CA LEU A 172 8.81 -17.21 16.43
C LEU A 172 9.44 -15.84 16.20
N LEU A 173 8.76 -14.77 16.64
CA LEU A 173 9.20 -13.39 16.52
C LEU A 173 9.01 -12.69 17.87
N SER A 174 10.10 -12.21 18.46
CA SER A 174 10.10 -11.37 19.65
C SER A 174 10.19 -9.90 19.26
N LEU A 175 9.08 -9.36 18.74
CA LEU A 175 8.99 -7.94 18.39
C LEU A 175 8.66 -7.09 19.63
N PRO A 176 9.25 -5.89 19.79
CA PRO A 176 8.81 -4.93 20.79
C PRO A 176 7.34 -4.57 20.61
N GLU A 177 6.66 -4.21 21.70
CA GLU A 177 5.28 -3.75 21.64
C GLU A 177 5.14 -2.53 20.72
N LYS A 178 4.27 -2.65 19.72
CA LYS A 178 3.92 -1.55 18.83
C LYS A 178 2.81 -0.71 19.45
N LYS A 179 3.11 0.54 19.80
CA LYS A 179 2.12 1.49 20.33
C LYS A 179 1.53 2.31 19.19
N VAL A 180 0.21 2.31 19.04
CA VAL A 180 -0.48 3.09 17.99
C VAL A 180 -1.20 4.27 18.64
N TYR A 181 -0.85 5.49 18.22
CA TYR A 181 -1.45 6.72 18.70
C TYR A 181 -2.31 7.36 17.62
N HIS A 182 -3.58 7.62 17.91
CA HIS A 182 -4.45 8.40 17.05
C HIS A 182 -4.48 9.85 17.55
N VAL A 183 -3.88 10.76 16.77
CA VAL A 183 -3.84 12.18 17.10
C VAL A 183 -4.93 12.88 16.33
N HIS A 184 -5.85 13.53 17.03
CA HIS A 184 -6.93 14.31 16.44
C HIS A 184 -6.55 15.78 16.47
N PHE A 185 -6.32 16.37 15.30
CA PHE A 185 -6.08 17.80 15.21
C PHE A 185 -7.37 18.58 14.98
N GLN A 186 -7.50 19.72 15.63
CA GLN A 186 -8.50 20.71 15.27
C GLN A 186 -7.95 21.60 14.16
N LEU A 187 -8.65 21.65 13.03
CA LEU A 187 -8.30 22.55 11.94
C LEU A 187 -8.45 24.01 12.37
N LYS A 188 -7.58 24.87 11.88
CA LYS A 188 -7.71 26.32 12.07
C LYS A 188 -8.98 26.80 11.35
N PRO A 189 -9.65 27.86 11.83
CA PRO A 189 -10.89 28.35 11.22
C PRO A 189 -10.79 28.56 9.70
N TRP A 190 -9.69 29.13 9.23
CA TRP A 190 -9.45 29.36 7.80
C TRP A 190 -9.27 28.07 6.99
N GLU A 191 -8.74 27.00 7.59
CA GLU A 191 -8.59 25.70 6.92
C GLU A 191 -9.95 25.03 6.74
N SER A 192 -10.80 25.12 7.77
CA SER A 192 -12.16 24.58 7.76
C SER A 192 -13.01 25.16 6.65
N GLU A 193 -12.86 26.44 6.32
CA GLU A 193 -13.58 27.06 5.20
C GLU A 193 -13.34 26.36 3.85
N PHE A 194 -12.13 25.85 3.61
CA PHE A 194 -11.84 25.09 2.39
C PHE A 194 -12.49 23.71 2.41
N VAL A 195 -12.54 23.08 3.59
CA VAL A 195 -13.16 21.78 3.78
C VAL A 195 -14.67 21.87 3.57
N ASP A 196 -15.31 22.86 4.19
CA ASP A 196 -16.75 23.10 4.07
C ASP A 196 -17.16 23.40 2.63
N LYS A 197 -16.36 24.18 1.88
CA LYS A 197 -16.59 24.41 0.44
C LYS A 197 -16.39 23.15 -0.40
N SER A 198 -15.53 22.22 0.03
CA SER A 198 -15.27 20.97 -0.71
C SER A 198 -16.32 19.90 -0.47
N LEU A 199 -17.00 19.92 0.67
CA LEU A 199 -18.03 18.95 1.07
C LEU A 199 -19.43 19.45 0.69
N THR A 200 -19.76 19.47 -0.61
CA THR A 200 -21.12 19.79 -1.04
C THR A 200 -22.10 18.67 -0.65
N GLN A 201 -23.34 19.03 -0.34
CA GLN A 201 -24.41 18.08 0.01
C GLN A 201 -24.65 17.04 -1.12
N GLU A 202 -24.53 17.48 -2.37
CA GLU A 202 -24.57 16.64 -3.57
C GLU A 202 -23.45 15.58 -3.60
N ALA A 203 -22.23 15.93 -3.17
CA ALA A 203 -21.14 14.97 -3.08
C ALA A 203 -21.44 13.90 -2.02
N PHE A 204 -22.05 14.27 -0.89
CA PHE A 204 -22.46 13.34 0.16
C PHE A 204 -23.57 12.38 -0.31
N GLU A 205 -24.53 12.87 -1.10
CA GLU A 205 -25.60 12.06 -1.68
C GLU A 205 -25.05 11.08 -2.73
N GLN A 206 -24.17 11.53 -3.62
CA GLN A 206 -23.47 10.65 -4.56
C GLN A 206 -22.64 9.58 -3.84
N MET A 207 -22.03 9.92 -2.70
CA MET A 207 -21.29 8.97 -1.85
C MET A 207 -22.21 7.92 -1.22
N ALA A 208 -23.35 8.31 -0.68
CA ALA A 208 -24.34 7.39 -0.12
C ALA A 208 -24.81 6.39 -1.19
N MET A 209 -25.07 6.88 -2.40
CA MET A 209 -25.46 6.05 -3.55
C MET A 209 -24.33 5.11 -4.00
N ALA A 210 -23.09 5.58 -4.14
CA ALA A 210 -21.95 4.75 -4.55
C ALA A 210 -21.64 3.64 -3.53
N LYS A 211 -21.74 3.95 -2.22
CA LYS A 211 -21.59 2.98 -1.14
C LYS A 211 -22.73 1.96 -1.14
N MET A 212 -23.97 2.40 -1.35
CA MET A 212 -25.11 1.49 -1.56
C MET A 212 -24.92 0.61 -2.79
N GLN A 213 -24.22 1.06 -3.84
CA GLN A 213 -23.94 0.26 -5.03
C GLN A 213 -22.73 -0.69 -4.88
N GLY A 214 -21.99 -0.64 -3.77
CA GLY A 214 -20.83 -1.50 -3.55
C GLY A 214 -19.60 -1.12 -4.38
N ILE A 215 -19.56 0.12 -4.86
CA ILE A 215 -18.40 0.69 -5.56
C ILE A 215 -17.37 1.09 -4.50
N GLN A 216 -16.13 0.62 -4.63
CA GLN A 216 -15.04 1.04 -3.74
C GLN A 216 -14.63 2.48 -4.04
N THR A 217 -14.67 3.32 -3.02
CA THR A 217 -14.60 4.77 -3.13
C THR A 217 -13.22 5.34 -2.72
N GLU A 218 -12.13 4.58 -2.89
CA GLU A 218 -10.76 5.03 -2.50
C GLU A 218 -10.40 6.39 -3.13
N SER A 219 -10.90 6.67 -4.34
CA SER A 219 -10.67 7.92 -5.06
C SER A 219 -11.61 9.07 -4.67
N LEU A 220 -12.77 8.80 -4.06
CA LEU A 220 -13.83 9.80 -3.87
C LEU A 220 -13.51 10.85 -2.80
N PHE A 221 -12.70 10.53 -1.79
CA PHE A 221 -12.25 11.50 -0.78
C PHE A 221 -10.89 12.12 -1.09
N SER A 222 -10.35 11.91 -2.30
CA SER A 222 -8.98 12.36 -2.60
C SER A 222 -8.87 13.88 -2.46
N ASN A 223 -9.89 14.61 -2.88
CA ASN A 223 -9.94 16.06 -2.88
C ASN A 223 -9.98 16.65 -1.47
N GLU A 224 -10.82 16.09 -0.62
CA GLU A 224 -11.04 16.48 0.78
C GLU A 224 -9.78 16.15 1.58
N ARG A 225 -9.20 14.97 1.34
CA ARG A 225 -7.94 14.56 1.99
C ARG A 225 -6.79 15.47 1.59
N LEU A 226 -6.67 15.84 0.32
CA LEU A 226 -5.70 16.85 -0.13
C LEU A 226 -5.96 18.19 0.56
N THR A 227 -7.23 18.61 0.67
CA THR A 227 -7.61 19.89 1.29
C THR A 227 -7.28 19.95 2.76
N VAL A 228 -7.64 18.92 3.53
CA VAL A 228 -7.33 18.80 4.97
C VAL A 228 -5.82 18.71 5.22
N THR A 229 -5.03 18.27 4.23
CA THR A 229 -3.56 18.19 4.37
C THR A 229 -2.90 19.54 4.10
N PHE A 230 -3.30 20.20 3.02
CA PHE A 230 -2.80 21.51 2.61
C PHE A 230 -3.89 22.24 1.80
N PRO A 231 -4.67 23.13 2.43
CA PRO A 231 -5.75 23.85 1.76
C PRO A 231 -5.23 24.75 0.64
N ARG A 232 -5.90 24.76 -0.51
CA ARG A 232 -5.57 25.60 -1.67
C ARG A 232 -6.81 25.90 -2.49
N GLU A 233 -6.85 27.11 -3.05
CA GLU A 233 -7.89 27.52 -4.00
C GLU A 233 -7.76 26.75 -5.33
N ASN A 234 -6.56 26.81 -5.93
CA ASN A 234 -6.28 26.10 -7.18
C ASN A 234 -5.36 24.90 -6.95
N ARG A 235 -5.90 23.69 -7.07
CA ARG A 235 -5.12 22.46 -6.89
C ARG A 235 -4.21 22.11 -8.07
N LYS A 236 -4.43 22.72 -9.25
CA LYS A 236 -3.60 22.49 -10.44
C LYS A 236 -2.26 23.21 -10.35
N GLU A 237 -2.18 24.26 -9.54
CA GLU A 237 -0.94 24.95 -9.28
C GLU A 237 0.04 24.06 -8.51
N PRO A 238 1.35 24.23 -8.73
CA PRO A 238 2.36 23.52 -7.96
C PRO A 238 2.26 23.90 -6.47
N LEU A 239 2.68 23.00 -5.58
CA LEU A 239 2.82 23.37 -4.17
C LEU A 239 3.91 24.42 -4.00
N PRO A 240 3.73 25.37 -3.05
CA PRO A 240 4.73 26.40 -2.80
C PRO A 240 6.04 25.79 -2.31
N LYS A 241 7.15 26.43 -2.66
CA LYS A 241 8.48 26.09 -2.15
C LYS A 241 8.70 26.81 -0.82
N VAL A 242 9.19 26.08 0.18
CA VAL A 242 9.43 26.63 1.53
C VAL A 242 10.93 26.77 1.76
N GLY A 243 11.46 27.95 1.46
CA GLY A 243 12.89 28.26 1.63
C GLY A 243 13.27 28.79 3.01
N SER A 244 12.29 29.24 3.82
CA SER A 244 12.55 29.76 5.16
C SER A 244 11.36 29.57 6.11
N LYS A 245 11.63 29.67 7.41
CA LYS A 245 10.60 29.67 8.46
C LYS A 245 9.58 30.80 8.28
N ARG A 246 9.99 31.94 7.72
CA ARG A 246 9.10 33.07 7.43
C ARG A 246 8.07 32.69 6.37
N VAL A 247 8.54 32.12 5.25
CA VAL A 247 7.64 31.65 4.17
C VAL A 247 6.65 30.62 4.70
N TRP A 248 7.08 29.71 5.58
CA TRP A 248 6.16 28.74 6.19
C TRP A 248 5.06 29.39 7.04
N LYS A 249 5.42 30.41 7.83
CA LYS A 249 4.46 31.21 8.61
C LYS A 249 3.50 31.98 7.72
N ASP A 250 3.99 32.56 6.63
CA ASP A 250 3.17 33.31 5.68
C ASP A 250 2.14 32.40 4.98
N LEU A 251 2.41 31.08 4.87
CA LEU A 251 1.45 30.07 4.38
C LEU A 251 0.42 29.64 5.44
N GLY A 252 0.42 30.23 6.63
CA GLY A 252 -0.56 29.95 7.70
C GLY A 252 -0.30 28.66 8.50
N GLU A 253 0.80 27.96 8.22
CA GLU A 253 1.23 26.71 8.86
C GLU A 253 0.12 25.63 8.96
N PRO A 254 -0.32 25.04 7.84
CA PRO A 254 -1.39 24.04 7.81
C PRO A 254 -1.24 22.93 8.84
N THR A 255 -2.33 22.61 9.54
CA THR A 255 -2.30 21.92 10.83
C THR A 255 -1.67 20.54 10.76
N LYS A 256 -1.99 19.73 9.74
CA LYS A 256 -1.44 18.36 9.62
C LYS A 256 0.05 18.33 9.26
N ILE A 257 0.48 19.20 8.35
CA ILE A 257 1.91 19.31 8.00
C ILE A 257 2.69 19.86 9.18
N THR A 258 2.15 20.86 9.86
CA THR A 258 2.72 21.41 11.10
C THR A 258 2.86 20.34 12.17
N GLY A 259 1.79 19.59 12.46
CA GLY A 259 1.82 18.50 13.45
C GLY A 259 2.83 17.41 13.09
N THR A 260 2.93 17.03 11.81
CA THR A 260 3.94 16.08 11.33
C THR A 260 5.36 16.61 11.52
N LYS A 261 5.60 17.86 11.14
CA LYS A 261 6.89 18.53 11.29
C LYS A 261 7.27 18.65 12.76
N ASP A 262 6.37 19.11 13.63
CA ASP A 262 6.68 19.30 15.06
C ASP A 262 7.02 17.98 15.73
N LEU A 263 6.25 16.93 15.43
CA LEU A 263 6.51 15.60 15.95
C LEU A 263 7.85 15.06 15.47
N ALA A 264 8.14 15.16 14.17
CA ALA A 264 9.40 14.69 13.61
C ALA A 264 10.60 15.49 14.17
N VAL A 265 10.50 16.82 14.25
CA VAL A 265 11.55 17.67 14.81
C VAL A 265 11.80 17.31 16.27
N TYR A 266 10.75 17.22 17.09
CA TYR A 266 10.86 16.92 18.51
C TYR A 266 11.51 15.55 18.76
N LEU A 267 11.02 14.51 18.09
CA LEU A 267 11.54 13.16 18.25
C LEU A 267 12.99 13.00 17.77
N LEU A 268 13.46 13.89 16.88
CA LEU A 268 14.83 13.89 16.38
C LEU A 268 15.79 14.78 17.19
N LEU A 269 15.33 15.52 18.21
CA LEU A 269 16.19 16.33 19.08
C LEU A 269 17.20 15.46 19.86
N GLY A 270 16.72 14.34 20.39
CA GLY A 270 17.47 13.36 21.16
C GLY A 270 16.66 12.09 21.44
N ASP A 271 17.32 10.95 21.52
CA ASP A 271 16.66 9.66 21.76
C ASP A 271 16.09 9.56 23.19
N ASP A 272 16.64 10.34 24.12
CA ASP A 272 16.24 10.50 25.52
C ASP A 272 15.19 11.62 25.73
N ALA A 273 14.66 12.21 24.66
CA ALA A 273 13.57 13.17 24.76
C ALA A 273 12.32 12.50 25.40
N PRO A 274 11.62 13.17 26.33
CA PRO A 274 10.37 12.66 26.90
C PRO A 274 9.35 12.31 25.82
N ALA A 275 8.48 11.33 26.08
CA ALA A 275 7.45 10.96 25.12
C ALA A 275 6.47 12.13 24.89
N PRO A 276 6.10 12.45 23.64
CA PRO A 276 5.02 13.40 23.36
C PRO A 276 3.70 12.94 23.97
N ILE A 277 2.90 13.88 24.46
CA ILE A 277 1.62 13.60 25.09
C ILE A 277 0.51 13.90 24.08
N VAL A 278 -0.23 12.88 23.69
CA VAL A 278 -1.40 13.02 22.80
C VAL A 278 -2.60 13.40 23.66
N GLY A 279 -3.24 14.52 23.33
CA GLY A 279 -4.40 15.05 24.03
C GLY A 279 -5.51 15.49 23.08
N GLU A 280 -6.55 16.10 23.63
CA GLU A 280 -7.60 16.71 22.80
C GLU A 280 -7.03 17.87 21.98
N GLY A 281 -7.14 17.77 20.65
CA GLY A 281 -6.73 18.83 19.72
C GLY A 281 -5.28 18.77 19.23
N GLY A 282 -4.46 17.80 19.66
CA GLY A 282 -3.13 17.60 19.09
C GLY A 282 -2.12 16.92 20.00
N ILE A 283 -0.86 17.38 19.91
CA ILE A 283 0.30 16.81 20.61
C ILE A 283 0.93 17.90 21.46
N THR A 284 1.14 17.61 22.74
CA THR A 284 1.94 18.42 23.65
C THR A 284 3.35 17.86 23.74
N TYR A 285 4.34 18.73 23.60
CA TYR A 285 5.76 18.37 23.61
C TYR A 285 6.40 18.84 24.93
N PRO A 286 6.77 17.92 25.84
CA PRO A 286 7.48 18.30 27.05
C PRO A 286 8.78 19.06 26.73
N PRO A 287 9.12 20.14 27.47
CA PRO A 287 10.36 20.87 27.26
C PRO A 287 11.58 19.94 27.32
N TYR A 288 12.45 20.05 26.31
CA TYR A 288 13.63 19.22 26.21
C TYR A 288 14.76 19.98 25.52
N ALA A 289 15.94 19.95 26.13
CA ALA A 289 17.16 20.56 25.61
C ALA A 289 18.25 19.48 25.52
N PRO A 290 18.67 19.07 24.32
CA PRO A 290 19.66 18.02 24.18
C PRO A 290 21.04 18.49 24.64
N SER A 291 21.79 17.58 25.25
CA SER A 291 23.20 17.77 25.59
C SER A 291 24.11 17.46 24.38
N PRO A 292 25.40 17.85 24.40
CA PRO A 292 26.36 17.43 23.38
C PRO A 292 26.51 15.90 23.27
N THR A 293 26.30 15.17 24.37
CA THR A 293 26.39 13.71 24.47
C THR A 293 25.08 12.98 24.17
N THR A 294 23.99 13.70 23.91
CA THR A 294 22.69 13.12 23.58
C THR A 294 22.78 12.23 22.33
N ALA A 295 22.34 10.98 22.47
CA ALA A 295 22.23 10.04 21.37
C ALA A 295 21.16 10.49 20.36
N ARG A 296 21.45 10.29 19.08
CA ARG A 296 20.59 10.68 17.95
C ARG A 296 20.54 9.56 16.91
N THR A 297 20.13 8.38 17.36
CA THR A 297 20.06 7.16 16.54
C THR A 297 18.66 6.95 15.96
N ARG A 298 17.62 7.55 16.55
CA ARG A 298 16.23 7.45 16.08
C ARG A 298 16.10 7.78 14.60
N LYS A 299 15.37 6.93 13.87
CA LYS A 299 15.00 7.13 12.47
C LYS A 299 13.49 7.04 12.30
N ILE A 300 12.95 8.03 11.58
CA ILE A 300 11.52 8.24 11.39
C ILE A 300 11.15 7.98 9.94
N LEU A 301 10.10 7.18 9.73
CA LEU A 301 9.39 7.13 8.45
C LEU A 301 8.16 8.02 8.50
N ILE A 302 7.98 8.82 7.46
CA ILE A 302 6.75 9.58 7.26
C ILE A 302 6.03 9.00 6.06
N TYR A 303 4.89 8.35 6.30
CA TYR A 303 4.02 7.87 5.24
C TYR A 303 3.05 8.98 4.82
N GLN A 304 2.99 9.21 3.52
CA GLN A 304 2.03 10.11 2.88
C GLN A 304 1.49 9.43 1.62
N GLU A 305 0.18 9.48 1.40
CA GLU A 305 -0.40 8.81 0.23
C GLU A 305 -0.13 9.56 -1.07
N PHE A 306 -0.16 10.89 -1.05
CA PHE A 306 -0.11 11.76 -2.22
C PHE A 306 1.30 12.31 -2.46
N PRO A 307 2.07 11.76 -3.43
CA PRO A 307 3.48 12.10 -3.62
C PRO A 307 3.76 13.59 -3.83
N VAL A 308 2.75 14.35 -4.26
CA VAL A 308 2.81 15.81 -4.41
C VAL A 308 3.34 16.50 -3.15
N TYR A 309 3.01 16.03 -1.94
CA TYR A 309 3.45 16.64 -0.68
C TYR A 309 4.90 16.31 -0.29
N SER A 310 5.57 15.38 -0.98
CA SER A 310 6.91 14.92 -0.57
C SER A 310 7.92 16.06 -0.55
N ASP A 311 7.90 16.91 -1.58
CA ASP A 311 8.81 18.04 -1.69
C ASP A 311 8.47 19.13 -0.67
N LEU A 312 7.18 19.47 -0.50
CA LEU A 312 6.74 20.45 0.50
C LEU A 312 7.18 20.02 1.91
N LEU A 313 6.94 18.76 2.27
CA LEU A 313 7.32 18.24 3.58
C LEU A 313 8.84 18.23 3.76
N ARG A 314 9.61 17.90 2.72
CA ARG A 314 11.08 17.96 2.77
C ARG A 314 11.57 19.40 2.98
N ASP A 315 10.99 20.36 2.26
CA ASP A 315 11.34 21.78 2.37
C ASP A 315 11.01 22.31 3.78
N VAL A 316 9.80 22.01 4.30
CA VAL A 316 9.37 22.37 5.65
C VAL A 316 10.27 21.73 6.71
N LEU A 317 10.56 20.43 6.65
CA LEU A 317 11.48 19.79 7.60
C LEU A 317 12.89 20.40 7.53
N GLY A 318 13.36 20.71 6.32
CA GLY A 318 14.67 21.32 6.06
C GLY A 318 14.85 22.68 6.74
N VAL A 319 13.85 23.57 6.68
CA VAL A 319 13.93 24.89 7.34
C VAL A 319 13.87 24.81 8.87
N TYR A 320 13.48 23.66 9.44
CA TYR A 320 13.54 23.34 10.87
C TYR A 320 14.72 22.42 11.24
N GLY A 321 15.69 22.22 10.34
CA GLY A 321 16.94 21.51 10.61
C GLY A 321 16.88 19.99 10.43
N VAL A 322 15.78 19.44 9.91
CA VAL A 322 15.62 18.01 9.63
C VAL A 322 15.84 17.75 8.15
N ARG A 323 16.94 17.06 7.81
CA ARG A 323 17.20 16.60 6.44
C ARG A 323 16.43 15.31 6.16
N ALA A 324 15.35 15.44 5.39
CA ALA A 324 14.52 14.31 4.98
C ALA A 324 14.90 13.79 3.58
N LEU A 325 14.94 12.47 3.44
CA LEU A 325 14.94 11.78 2.16
C LEU A 325 13.51 11.53 1.69
N ALA A 326 13.30 11.30 0.40
CA ALA A 326 12.00 10.94 -0.14
C ALA A 326 12.11 9.79 -1.14
N LEU A 327 11.20 8.83 -1.05
CA LEU A 327 10.98 7.79 -2.05
C LEU A 327 9.62 7.97 -2.70
N ASN A 328 9.64 8.18 -4.01
CA ASN A 328 8.43 8.25 -4.81
C ASN A 328 8.45 7.19 -5.94
N GLY A 329 7.27 6.85 -6.45
CA GLY A 329 7.11 5.82 -7.48
C GLY A 329 7.71 6.16 -8.85
N SER A 330 8.13 7.41 -9.08
CA SER A 330 8.76 7.83 -10.33
C SER A 330 10.28 7.63 -10.35
N MET A 331 10.88 7.28 -9.21
CA MET A 331 12.32 7.05 -9.12
C MET A 331 12.74 5.77 -9.83
N THR A 332 13.90 5.81 -10.49
CA THR A 332 14.53 4.62 -11.04
C THR A 332 15.00 3.68 -9.91
N TYR A 333 15.11 2.39 -10.20
CA TYR A 333 15.59 1.40 -9.23
C TYR A 333 16.94 1.78 -8.59
N PRO A 334 17.99 2.18 -9.36
CA PRO A 334 19.26 2.60 -8.76
C PRO A 334 19.13 3.84 -7.87
N ALA A 335 18.23 4.79 -8.21
CA ALA A 335 18.01 5.97 -7.37
C ALA A 335 17.31 5.60 -6.06
N ARG A 336 16.32 4.69 -6.11
CA ARG A 336 15.65 4.14 -4.93
C ARG A 336 16.64 3.44 -4.00
N GLU A 337 17.49 2.58 -4.55
CA GLU A 337 18.51 1.85 -3.80
C GLU A 337 19.50 2.81 -3.11
N ARG A 338 19.97 3.86 -3.80
CA ARG A 338 20.83 4.88 -3.19
C ARG A 338 20.17 5.59 -2.01
N VAL A 339 18.89 5.98 -2.15
CA VAL A 339 18.15 6.63 -1.05
C VAL A 339 17.99 5.70 0.13
N VAL A 340 17.63 4.43 -0.10
CA VAL A 340 17.51 3.44 0.98
C VAL A 340 18.86 3.23 1.67
N LYS A 341 19.94 3.03 0.92
CA LYS A 341 21.28 2.87 1.47
C LYS A 341 21.72 4.08 2.29
N LEU A 342 21.45 5.28 1.79
CA LEU A 342 21.75 6.52 2.50
C LEU A 342 20.95 6.64 3.80
N PHE A 343 19.66 6.32 3.77
CA PHE A 343 18.81 6.29 4.96
C PHE A 343 19.32 5.30 6.00
N LYS A 344 19.81 4.12 5.60
CA LYS A 344 20.33 3.11 6.54
C LYS A 344 21.65 3.49 7.19
N ILE A 345 22.60 3.98 6.40
CA ILE A 345 23.98 4.18 6.85
C ILE A 345 24.20 5.57 7.46
N SER A 346 23.48 6.59 7.00
CA SER A 346 23.72 7.96 7.43
C SER A 346 23.17 8.26 8.83
N THR A 347 23.93 9.03 9.60
CA THR A 347 23.51 9.66 10.86
C THR A 347 22.81 11.00 10.63
N ASP A 348 22.94 11.56 9.43
CA ASP A 348 22.41 12.87 9.05
C ASP A 348 20.98 12.78 8.52
N TYR A 349 20.70 11.73 7.75
CA TYR A 349 19.40 11.48 7.14
C TYR A 349 18.57 10.51 7.98
N ARG A 350 17.97 11.05 9.04
CA ARG A 350 17.16 10.29 10.01
C ARG A 350 15.66 10.33 9.72
N CYS A 351 15.24 11.01 8.65
CA CYS A 351 13.85 11.08 8.24
C CYS A 351 13.71 10.61 6.79
N LEU A 352 12.77 9.70 6.53
CA LEU A 352 12.46 9.21 5.17
C LEU A 352 10.97 9.31 4.90
N ILE A 353 10.61 10.08 3.89
CA ILE A 353 9.25 10.26 3.39
C ILE A 353 8.96 9.18 2.35
N ILE A 354 7.89 8.43 2.53
CA ILE A 354 7.50 7.34 1.62
C ILE A 354 6.04 7.51 1.18
N SER A 355 5.76 7.08 -0.06
CA SER A 355 4.39 6.92 -0.54
C SER A 355 3.96 5.45 -0.67
N LYS A 356 2.69 5.22 -1.01
CA LYS A 356 2.12 3.89 -1.28
C LYS A 356 3.01 3.05 -2.21
N VAL A 357 3.56 3.68 -3.26
CA VAL A 357 4.43 3.01 -4.25
C VAL A 357 5.83 2.76 -3.70
N GLY A 358 6.29 3.56 -2.74
CA GLY A 358 7.61 3.45 -2.11
C GLY A 358 7.71 2.36 -1.03
N ALA A 359 6.60 1.93 -0.42
CA ALA A 359 6.59 1.01 0.73
C ALA A 359 6.75 -0.47 0.38
N VAL A 360 6.43 -0.87 -0.85
CA VAL A 360 6.37 -2.27 -1.27
C VAL A 360 7.78 -2.82 -1.51
N GLY A 361 8.09 -3.97 -0.92
CA GLY A 361 9.36 -4.68 -1.09
C GLY A 361 10.59 -3.99 -0.46
N LEU A 362 10.41 -3.02 0.43
CA LEU A 362 11.53 -2.44 1.19
C LEU A 362 11.54 -2.95 2.63
N ASN A 363 12.68 -3.48 3.05
CA ASN A 363 12.96 -3.74 4.44
C ASN A 363 13.56 -2.49 5.10
N LEU A 364 12.72 -1.71 5.80
CA LEU A 364 13.07 -0.46 6.48
C LEU A 364 13.06 -0.63 8.02
N THR A 365 13.55 -1.76 8.52
CA THR A 365 13.67 -2.06 9.97
C THR A 365 14.59 -1.12 10.73
N ASP A 366 15.41 -0.33 10.03
CA ASP A 366 16.28 0.71 10.62
C ASP A 366 15.49 1.88 11.22
N ALA A 367 14.21 2.04 10.86
CA ALA A 367 13.32 3.01 11.50
C ALA A 367 12.72 2.44 12.77
N ASP A 368 12.42 3.31 13.74
CA ASP A 368 11.76 2.95 15.00
C ASP A 368 10.40 3.67 15.19
N THR A 369 10.09 4.61 14.30
CA THR A 369 8.93 5.49 14.42
C THR A 369 8.29 5.66 13.05
N LEU A 370 6.97 5.48 12.99
CA LEU A 370 6.19 5.70 11.78
C LEU A 370 5.13 6.78 12.00
N ILE A 371 5.20 7.88 11.24
CA ILE A 371 4.22 8.96 11.27
C ILE A 371 3.38 8.87 10.00
N PHE A 372 2.06 8.84 10.15
CA PHE A 372 1.13 8.88 9.02
C PHE A 372 0.56 10.29 8.88
N LEU A 373 1.00 11.02 7.84
CA LEU A 373 0.49 12.35 7.51
C LEU A 373 -0.88 12.26 6.80
N VAL A 374 -1.02 11.34 5.84
CA VAL A 374 -2.27 11.08 5.11
C VAL A 374 -2.44 9.59 4.87
N ILE A 375 -3.56 9.03 5.35
CA ILE A 375 -3.97 7.64 5.10
C ILE A 375 -5.38 7.58 4.51
N ALA A 376 -5.66 6.61 3.65
CA ALA A 376 -7.02 6.27 3.29
C ALA A 376 -7.70 5.70 4.55
N PRO A 377 -8.98 6.02 4.82
CA PRO A 377 -9.72 5.45 5.94
C PRO A 377 -10.14 4.02 5.59
N LEU A 378 -9.17 3.13 5.39
CA LEU A 378 -9.31 1.67 5.37
C LEU A 378 -7.90 1.10 5.35
N ILE A 379 -7.65 0.21 6.29
CA ILE A 379 -6.42 -0.56 6.49
C ILE A 379 -5.90 -1.02 5.11
N VAL A 380 -4.87 -0.36 4.58
CA VAL A 380 -4.27 -0.78 3.31
C VAL A 380 -3.48 -2.07 3.60
N PRO A 381 -3.74 -3.17 2.89
CA PRO A 381 -3.01 -4.43 3.10
C PRO A 381 -1.49 -4.29 2.88
N HIS A 382 -1.04 -3.27 2.14
CA HIS A 382 0.36 -3.03 1.79
C HIS A 382 1.23 -2.54 2.98
N PHE A 383 0.65 -2.37 4.16
CA PHE A 383 1.37 -1.95 5.36
C PHE A 383 2.09 -3.09 6.08
N HIS A 384 1.97 -4.35 5.65
CA HIS A 384 2.54 -5.48 6.38
C HIS A 384 4.08 -5.44 6.49
N SER A 385 4.78 -4.81 5.54
CA SER A 385 6.23 -4.56 5.62
C SER A 385 6.57 -3.41 6.59
N LEU A 386 5.74 -2.36 6.62
CA LEU A 386 5.87 -1.22 7.53
C LEU A 386 5.38 -1.53 8.96
N THR A 387 4.59 -2.61 9.14
CA THR A 387 4.17 -3.09 10.45
C THR A 387 5.25 -3.86 11.19
N GLN A 388 6.34 -4.24 10.51
CA GLN A 388 7.52 -4.86 11.12
C GLN A 388 8.50 -3.84 11.72
N ILE A 389 8.22 -2.53 11.58
CA ILE A 389 8.98 -1.48 12.23
C ILE A 389 8.71 -1.54 13.74
N PRO A 390 9.73 -1.79 14.57
CA PRO A 390 9.58 -1.78 16.03
C PRO A 390 9.32 -0.35 16.51
N GLY A 391 8.47 -0.16 17.53
CA GLY A 391 8.22 1.16 18.14
C GLY A 391 6.89 1.84 17.77
N PRO A 392 6.70 3.12 18.12
CA PRO A 392 5.40 3.78 18.01
C PRO A 392 5.01 4.11 16.56
N ALA A 393 3.74 3.88 16.25
CA ALA A 393 3.09 4.36 15.04
C ALA A 393 2.09 5.46 15.39
N VAL A 394 2.29 6.66 14.84
CA VAL A 394 1.44 7.82 15.12
C VAL A 394 0.61 8.14 13.88
N VAL A 395 -0.70 8.01 14.02
CA VAL A 395 -1.69 8.28 12.97
C VAL A 395 -2.30 9.65 13.21
N LEU A 396 -2.03 10.60 12.31
CA LEU A 396 -2.59 11.95 12.37
C LEU A 396 -3.94 11.96 11.64
N ARG A 397 -5.03 12.17 12.38
CA ARG A 397 -6.42 12.16 11.89
C ARG A 397 -6.97 13.56 11.72
#